data_AF-A0A2G5B1B4-F1
#
_entry.id   AF-A0A2G5B1B4-F1
#
_cell.length_a   1.000
_cell.length_b   1.000
_cell.length_c   1.000
_cell.angle_alpha   90.00
_cell.angle_beta   90.00
_cell.angle_gamma   90.00
#
_symmetry.space_group_name_H-M   'P 1'
#
loop_
_entity.id
_entity.type
_entity.pdbx_description
1 polymer ?
#
loop_
_entity_poly.entity_id
_entity_poly.type
_entity_poly.pdbx_seq_one_letter_code
_entity_poly.pdbx_strand_id
1 'polypeptide(L)'
;MEASEYLRQLSIVSRDGFAQAIGRLQLISNAGRFGRVRETVRTQLFWLLGELVRMNAHGVEQVALALTRQMRGGDVTSGNIRLCTQLLDFLQKNYSWLMTQPLLIATTAYAFGRVILDHTRHTELRSNESSFVVRLLRERFSECAMIGRDLIRMLQDAARVPAFAELWRDLLQSPQKLSTQLTSIEQILRVPTPRVFLANRLTVEMERRLVFILEHVPVAGFTRNLMWFVQRYLSTPESETLYSDLVRFVVGVVHPPNAVLASNVVPRYVFLGALLRFVRSQVVAANVKLALFYDWLCYDPQRDSIMNIEPGVLLIARSIDRYAYLTASLVEFLSFVVDAYAPALATVIHRSIGLVMLGAVEKGVLPSLTPVCEHPRIDTTTRRQLHHLFPQLVPPVSDTVSAGDSVVY
;
A
#
# COMPACT_ATOMS: atom_id res chain seq x y z
N MET A 1 38.05 18.19 -2.58
CA MET A 1 39.37 17.69 -3.02
C MET A 1 39.69 16.32 -2.44
N GLU A 2 39.52 16.08 -1.14
CA GLU A 2 39.89 14.78 -0.54
C GLU A 2 39.05 13.58 -1.02
N ALA A 3 37.73 13.71 -1.16
CA ALA A 3 36.87 12.56 -1.52
C ALA A 3 37.16 11.99 -2.93
N SER A 4 37.40 12.85 -3.92
CA SER A 4 37.76 12.44 -5.28
C SER A 4 39.12 11.73 -5.32
N GLU A 5 40.06 12.18 -4.48
CA GLU A 5 41.37 11.54 -4.33
C GLU A 5 41.23 10.14 -3.72
N TYR A 6 40.46 9.98 -2.65
CA TYR A 6 40.21 8.67 -2.05
C TYR A 6 39.46 7.73 -2.99
N LEU A 7 38.52 8.23 -3.80
CA LEU A 7 37.88 7.41 -4.81
C LEU A 7 38.88 6.95 -5.86
N ARG A 8 39.76 7.83 -6.35
CA ARG A 8 40.84 7.45 -7.28
C ARG A 8 41.72 6.34 -6.70
N GLN A 9 42.11 6.48 -5.44
CA GLN A 9 42.88 5.45 -4.73
C GLN A 9 42.09 4.13 -4.61
N LEU A 10 40.80 4.20 -4.26
CA LEU A 10 39.92 3.03 -4.21
C LEU A 10 39.86 2.33 -5.57
N SER A 11 39.77 3.07 -6.67
CA SER A 11 39.75 2.53 -8.04
C SER A 11 41.03 1.81 -8.41
N ILE A 12 42.18 2.26 -7.90
CA ILE A 12 43.48 1.61 -8.14
C ILE A 12 43.60 0.30 -7.36
N VAL A 13 43.09 0.24 -6.13
CA VAL A 13 43.23 -0.94 -5.25
C VAL A 13 42.09 -1.95 -5.37
N SER A 14 40.93 -1.54 -5.90
CA SER A 14 39.75 -2.38 -6.07
C SER A 14 40.05 -3.54 -7.03
N ARG A 15 39.74 -4.77 -6.60
CA ARG A 15 39.92 -6.01 -7.38
C ARG A 15 38.62 -6.76 -7.64
N ASP A 16 37.50 -6.21 -7.17
CA ASP A 16 36.20 -6.87 -7.14
C ASP A 16 35.11 -6.04 -7.84
N GLY A 17 35.50 -5.07 -8.68
CA GLY A 17 34.56 -4.16 -9.32
C GLY A 17 33.73 -3.34 -8.32
N PHE A 18 34.30 -3.02 -7.15
CA PHE A 18 33.66 -2.28 -6.04
C PHE A 18 32.57 -3.06 -5.30
N ALA A 19 32.45 -4.38 -5.48
CA ALA A 19 31.42 -5.19 -4.85
C ALA A 19 31.40 -5.04 -3.31
N GLN A 20 32.55 -5.07 -2.65
CA GLN A 20 32.65 -4.86 -1.20
C GLN A 20 32.23 -3.46 -0.79
N ALA A 21 32.64 -2.42 -1.53
CA ALA A 21 32.24 -1.05 -1.24
C ALA A 21 30.71 -0.91 -1.36
N ILE A 22 30.12 -1.42 -2.44
CA ILE A 22 28.68 -1.41 -2.67
C ILE A 22 27.94 -2.20 -1.58
N GLY A 23 28.44 -3.37 -1.17
CA GLY A 23 27.87 -4.14 -0.06
C GLY A 23 27.83 -3.35 1.25
N ARG A 24 28.86 -2.53 1.54
CA ARG A 24 28.85 -1.62 2.69
C ARG A 24 27.85 -0.46 2.52
N LEU A 25 27.73 0.10 1.33
CA LEU A 25 26.72 1.12 1.05
C LEU A 25 25.30 0.56 1.20
N GLN A 26 25.04 -0.65 0.73
CA GLN A 26 23.75 -1.34 0.91
C GLN A 26 23.44 -1.55 2.40
N LEU A 27 24.43 -1.95 3.21
CA LEU A 27 24.27 -2.09 4.66
C LEU A 27 23.87 -0.77 5.33
N ILE A 28 24.52 0.33 4.95
CA ILE A 28 24.22 1.67 5.47
C ILE A 28 22.82 2.12 5.04
N SER A 29 22.49 1.98 3.76
CA SER A 29 21.19 2.38 3.20
C SER A 29 20.03 1.54 3.73
N ASN A 30 20.26 0.30 4.15
CA ASN A 30 19.25 -0.56 4.79
C ASN A 30 19.19 -0.42 6.32
N ALA A 31 20.02 0.47 6.91
CA ALA A 31 19.98 0.65 8.35
C ALA A 31 18.63 1.23 8.79
N GLY A 32 17.95 0.59 9.75
CA GLY A 32 16.68 1.10 10.29
C GLY A 32 16.80 2.49 10.93
N ARG A 33 18.03 2.94 11.24
CA ARG A 33 18.34 4.28 11.74
C ARG A 33 19.10 5.14 10.72
N PHE A 34 18.89 4.94 9.42
CA PHE A 34 19.54 5.73 8.36
C PHE A 34 19.38 7.25 8.58
N GLY A 35 18.24 7.71 9.08
CA GLY A 35 18.02 9.12 9.44
C GLY A 35 18.97 9.68 10.52
N ARG A 36 19.71 8.83 11.24
CA ARG A 36 20.78 9.24 12.18
C ARG A 36 22.15 9.37 11.53
N VAL A 37 22.31 8.93 10.28
CA VAL A 37 23.55 9.14 9.53
C VAL A 37 23.71 10.63 9.29
N ARG A 38 24.90 11.16 9.62
CA ARG A 38 25.21 12.58 9.48
C ARG A 38 24.90 13.06 8.07
N GLU A 39 24.36 14.27 7.97
CA GLU A 39 23.93 14.83 6.70
C GLU A 39 25.06 14.87 5.66
N THR A 40 26.25 15.30 6.07
CA THR A 40 27.43 15.30 5.20
C THR A 40 27.76 13.92 4.62
N VAL A 41 27.56 12.85 5.41
CA VAL A 41 27.75 11.47 4.96
C VAL A 41 26.67 11.05 3.97
N ARG A 42 25.41 11.46 4.17
CA ARG A 42 24.33 11.19 3.22
C ARG A 42 24.53 11.91 1.89
N THR A 43 24.99 13.17 1.92
CA THR A 43 25.37 13.90 0.70
C THR A 43 26.53 13.22 -0.03
N GLN A 44 27.58 12.81 0.70
CA GLN A 44 28.71 12.08 0.11
C GLN A 44 28.32 10.70 -0.43
N LEU A 45 27.35 10.02 0.19
CA LEU A 45 26.79 8.77 -0.32
C LEU A 45 26.20 8.98 -1.73
N PHE A 46 25.35 9.97 -1.93
CA PHE A 46 24.76 10.25 -3.25
C PHE A 46 25.81 10.67 -4.28
N TRP A 47 26.81 11.45 -3.88
CA TRP A 47 27.94 11.77 -4.75
C TRP A 47 28.67 10.49 -5.19
N LEU A 48 29.04 9.63 -4.24
CA LEU A 48 29.74 8.37 -4.51
C LEU A 48 28.92 7.44 -5.40
N LEU A 49 27.60 7.32 -5.18
CA LEU A 49 26.74 6.55 -6.07
C LEU A 49 26.78 7.07 -7.51
N GLY A 50 26.77 8.39 -7.70
CA GLY A 50 26.90 9.00 -9.03
C GLY A 50 28.24 8.69 -9.71
N GLU A 51 29.33 8.65 -8.95
CA GLU A 51 30.63 8.21 -9.47
C GLU A 51 30.62 6.72 -9.83
N LEU A 52 30.07 5.86 -8.97
CA LEU A 52 30.00 4.42 -9.21
C LEU A 52 29.15 4.07 -10.44
N VAL A 53 28.07 4.82 -10.72
CA VAL A 53 27.32 4.70 -11.98
C VAL A 53 28.22 5.04 -13.18
N ARG A 54 28.95 6.16 -13.13
CA ARG A 54 29.86 6.58 -14.21
C ARG A 54 30.99 5.60 -14.46
N MET A 55 31.37 4.86 -13.43
CA MET A 55 32.37 3.80 -13.49
C MET A 55 31.78 2.43 -13.89
N ASN A 56 30.49 2.35 -14.21
CA ASN A 56 29.77 1.11 -14.54
C ASN A 56 29.89 0.03 -13.46
N ALA A 57 29.90 0.42 -12.18
CA ALA A 57 29.92 -0.53 -11.08
C ALA A 57 28.56 -1.25 -10.97
N HIS A 58 28.59 -2.57 -10.74
CA HIS A 58 27.37 -3.38 -10.59
C HIS A 58 26.79 -3.32 -9.18
N GLY A 59 25.46 -3.30 -9.04
CA GLY A 59 24.78 -3.36 -7.73
C GLY A 59 24.45 -2.00 -7.12
N VAL A 60 24.73 -0.89 -7.81
CA VAL A 60 24.35 0.47 -7.40
C VAL A 60 22.82 0.60 -7.31
N GLU A 61 22.09 -0.08 -8.20
CA GLU A 61 20.63 -0.10 -8.23
C GLU A 61 20.04 -0.65 -6.92
N GLN A 62 20.70 -1.61 -6.28
CA GLN A 62 20.28 -2.17 -5.00
C GLN A 62 20.43 -1.15 -3.86
N VAL A 63 21.45 -0.30 -3.91
CA VAL A 63 21.60 0.80 -2.95
C VAL A 63 20.50 1.83 -3.18
N ALA A 64 20.19 2.16 -4.44
CA ALA A 64 19.09 3.08 -4.78
C ALA A 64 17.72 2.53 -4.35
N LEU A 65 17.46 1.23 -4.55
CA LEU A 65 16.26 0.54 -4.05
C LEU A 65 16.17 0.56 -2.52
N ALA A 66 17.29 0.40 -1.81
CA ALA A 66 17.31 0.55 -0.35
C ALA A 66 17.00 1.99 0.08
N LEU A 67 17.51 2.99 -0.65
CA LEU A 67 17.28 4.41 -0.37
C LEU A 67 15.85 4.84 -0.64
N THR A 68 15.15 4.31 -1.65
CA THR A 68 13.72 4.61 -1.84
C THR A 68 12.90 4.20 -0.62
N ARG A 69 13.29 3.10 0.04
CA ARG A 69 12.67 2.60 1.26
C ARG A 69 12.96 3.46 2.50
N GLN A 70 13.96 4.34 2.44
CA GLN A 70 14.25 5.30 3.51
C GLN A 70 13.40 6.57 3.42
N MET A 71 12.78 6.83 2.26
CA MET A 71 11.79 7.91 2.11
C MET A 71 10.55 7.55 2.93
N ARG A 72 10.22 8.40 3.90
CA ARG A 72 9.06 8.19 4.77
C ARG A 72 7.84 8.89 4.20
N GLY A 73 6.78 8.11 3.94
CA GLY A 73 5.46 8.69 3.72
C GLY A 73 4.95 9.37 4.99
N GLY A 74 4.27 10.50 4.83
CA GLY A 74 3.69 11.29 5.91
C GLY A 74 4.69 11.98 6.84
N ASP A 75 5.94 12.13 6.40
CA ASP A 75 7.02 12.80 7.14
C ASP A 75 7.58 13.96 6.30
N VAL A 76 7.18 15.19 6.63
CA VAL A 76 7.69 16.40 5.97
C VAL A 76 8.84 17.06 6.72
N THR A 77 9.52 16.32 7.60
CA THR A 77 10.72 16.87 8.26
C THR A 77 11.79 17.20 7.23
N SER A 78 12.58 18.24 7.51
CA SER A 78 13.59 18.72 6.56
C SER A 78 14.59 17.63 6.16
N GLY A 79 14.88 16.68 7.06
CA GLY A 79 15.75 15.54 6.77
C GLY A 79 15.15 14.51 5.80
N ASN A 80 13.82 14.33 5.78
CA ASN A 80 13.13 13.46 4.83
C ASN A 80 12.95 14.16 3.48
N ILE A 81 12.56 15.44 3.49
CA ILE A 81 12.48 16.27 2.27
C ILE A 81 13.82 16.28 1.52
N ARG A 82 14.94 16.51 2.24
CA ARG A 82 16.27 16.46 1.63
C ARG A 82 16.62 15.09 1.05
N LEU A 83 16.22 14.00 1.69
CA LEU A 83 16.44 12.65 1.16
C LEU A 83 15.67 12.45 -0.16
N CYS A 84 14.40 12.84 -0.21
CA CYS A 84 13.59 12.78 -1.43
C CYS A 84 14.23 13.60 -2.56
N THR A 85 14.66 14.83 -2.27
CA THR A 85 15.37 15.70 -3.23
C THR A 85 16.66 15.06 -3.74
N GLN A 86 17.54 14.60 -2.84
CA GLN A 86 18.83 14.03 -3.23
C GLN A 86 18.69 12.75 -4.06
N LEU A 87 17.71 11.90 -3.71
CA LEU A 87 17.43 10.69 -4.48
C LEU A 87 16.85 11.03 -5.85
N LEU A 88 15.93 11.99 -5.93
CA LEU A 88 15.38 12.45 -7.20
C LEU A 88 16.48 13.03 -8.11
N ASP A 89 17.32 13.91 -7.58
CA ASP A 89 18.45 14.51 -8.31
C ASP A 89 19.41 13.43 -8.81
N PHE A 90 19.74 12.45 -7.97
CA PHE A 90 20.59 11.32 -8.35
C PHE A 90 20.00 10.53 -9.52
N LEU A 91 18.71 10.20 -9.46
CA LEU A 91 18.02 9.46 -10.51
C LEU A 91 17.89 10.26 -11.81
N GLN A 92 17.60 11.56 -11.72
CA GLN A 92 17.50 12.45 -12.88
C GLN A 92 18.86 12.66 -13.56
N LYS A 93 19.93 12.86 -12.78
CA LYS A 93 21.31 13.00 -13.33
C LYS A 93 21.81 11.73 -14.00
N ASN A 94 21.35 10.57 -13.51
CA ASN A 94 21.72 9.25 -14.03
C ASN A 94 20.56 8.58 -14.79
N TYR A 95 19.72 9.36 -15.48
CA TYR A 95 18.48 8.86 -16.09
C TYR A 95 18.72 7.75 -17.13
N SER A 96 19.76 7.88 -17.96
CA SER A 96 20.13 6.84 -18.94
C SER A 96 20.47 5.51 -18.27
N TRP A 97 21.19 5.56 -17.14
CA TRP A 97 21.44 4.38 -16.32
C TRP A 97 20.14 3.83 -15.71
N LEU A 98 19.28 4.68 -15.15
CA LEU A 98 17.98 4.26 -14.61
C LEU A 98 17.14 3.51 -15.65
N MET A 99 17.15 3.95 -16.91
CA MET A 99 16.41 3.30 -18.00
C MET A 99 16.85 1.86 -18.29
N THR A 100 17.99 1.42 -17.74
CA THR A 100 18.48 0.03 -17.83
C THR A 100 18.05 -0.85 -16.64
N GLN A 101 17.30 -0.29 -15.68
CA GLN A 101 17.00 -0.93 -14.39
C GLN A 101 15.48 -1.07 -14.16
N PRO A 102 14.82 -2.11 -14.71
CA PRO A 102 13.36 -2.26 -14.68
C PRO A 102 12.73 -2.18 -13.29
N LEU A 103 13.30 -2.91 -12.32
CA LEU A 103 12.78 -2.92 -10.94
C LEU A 103 12.94 -1.55 -10.27
N LEU A 104 14.04 -0.84 -10.53
CA LEU A 104 14.28 0.48 -9.97
C LEU A 104 13.33 1.51 -10.59
N ILE A 105 13.04 1.42 -11.90
CA ILE A 105 12.02 2.25 -12.56
C ILE A 105 10.66 2.08 -11.87
N ALA A 106 10.18 0.85 -11.75
CA ALA A 106 8.90 0.55 -11.11
C ALA A 106 8.88 1.02 -9.64
N THR A 107 9.93 0.72 -8.88
CA THR A 107 10.00 1.07 -7.45
C THR A 107 10.06 2.58 -7.25
N THR A 108 10.82 3.31 -8.07
CA THR A 108 10.91 4.77 -7.97
C THR A 108 9.63 5.46 -8.41
N ALA A 109 8.99 5.02 -9.49
CA ALA A 109 7.68 5.51 -9.90
C ALA A 109 6.64 5.30 -8.77
N TYR A 110 6.61 4.12 -8.17
CA TYR A 110 5.72 3.84 -7.04
C TYR A 110 6.08 4.70 -5.83
N ALA A 111 7.36 4.77 -5.47
CA ALA A 111 7.78 5.44 -4.24
C ALA A 111 7.54 6.95 -4.29
N PHE A 112 7.93 7.61 -5.39
CA PHE A 112 7.68 9.04 -5.59
C PHE A 112 6.19 9.31 -5.79
N GLY A 113 5.48 8.50 -6.58
CA GLY A 113 4.04 8.63 -6.81
C GLY A 113 3.21 8.68 -5.52
N ARG A 114 3.67 7.99 -4.47
CA ARG A 114 3.04 8.01 -3.15
C ARG A 114 3.45 9.22 -2.29
N VAL A 115 4.73 9.58 -2.21
CA VAL A 115 5.21 10.70 -1.34
C VAL A 115 4.86 12.09 -1.88
N ILE A 116 4.60 12.23 -3.18
CA ILE A 116 4.13 13.50 -3.80
C ILE A 116 2.89 14.06 -3.08
N LEU A 117 2.06 13.19 -2.52
CA LEU A 117 0.84 13.57 -1.79
C LEU A 117 1.14 14.30 -0.48
N ASP A 118 2.32 14.06 0.12
CA ASP A 118 2.75 14.68 1.37
C ASP A 118 3.40 16.05 1.12
N HIS A 119 3.95 16.27 -0.07
CA HIS A 119 4.76 17.45 -0.41
C HIS A 119 3.94 18.67 -0.86
N THR A 120 2.70 18.81 -0.43
CA THR A 120 1.79 19.91 -0.85
C THR A 120 2.36 21.30 -0.58
N ARG A 121 3.13 21.47 0.51
CA ARG A 121 3.81 22.72 0.89
C ARG A 121 5.21 22.87 0.31
N HIS A 122 5.74 21.83 -0.34
CA HIS A 122 7.06 21.82 -0.99
C HIS A 122 6.87 21.79 -2.51
N THR A 123 6.31 22.88 -3.04
CA THR A 123 5.80 22.95 -4.42
C THR A 123 6.85 22.64 -5.49
N GLU A 124 8.08 23.13 -5.32
CA GLU A 124 9.18 22.85 -6.24
C GLU A 124 9.54 21.36 -6.28
N LEU A 125 9.80 20.75 -5.11
CA LEU A 125 10.08 19.32 -5.02
C LEU A 125 8.91 18.51 -5.60
N ARG A 126 7.68 18.83 -5.20
CA ARG A 126 6.48 18.14 -5.68
C ARG A 126 6.33 18.23 -7.21
N SER A 127 6.66 19.37 -7.80
CA SER A 127 6.63 19.57 -9.26
C SER A 127 7.66 18.69 -9.96
N ASN A 128 8.89 18.64 -9.42
CA ASN A 128 9.98 17.84 -9.98
C ASN A 128 9.70 16.35 -9.86
N GLU A 129 9.19 15.89 -8.71
CA GLU A 129 8.75 14.51 -8.50
C GLU A 129 7.62 14.13 -9.44
N SER A 130 6.61 15.00 -9.58
CA SER A 130 5.46 14.74 -10.46
C SER A 130 5.89 14.61 -11.92
N SER A 131 6.73 15.53 -12.39
CA SER A 131 7.27 15.49 -13.75
C SER A 131 8.09 14.23 -14.00
N PHE A 132 8.92 13.84 -13.02
CA PHE A 132 9.72 12.63 -13.08
C PHE A 132 8.86 11.35 -13.13
N VAL A 133 7.86 11.22 -12.25
CA VAL A 133 6.97 10.05 -12.22
C VAL A 133 6.15 9.95 -13.51
N VAL A 134 5.59 11.05 -13.99
CA VAL A 134 4.84 11.09 -15.26
C VAL A 134 5.74 10.67 -16.42
N ARG A 135 6.99 11.14 -16.45
CA ARG A 135 7.97 10.75 -17.47
C ARG A 135 8.24 9.24 -17.45
N LEU A 136 8.49 8.65 -16.27
CA LEU A 136 8.68 7.20 -16.15
C LEU A 136 7.46 6.42 -16.65
N LEU A 137 6.24 6.86 -16.29
CA LEU A 137 5.01 6.18 -16.68
C LEU A 137 4.73 6.30 -18.18
N ARG A 138 5.13 7.41 -18.83
CA ARG A 138 4.97 7.58 -20.29
C ARG A 138 6.05 6.85 -21.09
N GLU A 139 7.29 6.83 -20.62
CA GLU A 139 8.43 6.24 -21.36
C GLU A 139 8.65 4.73 -21.08
N ARG A 140 8.20 4.25 -19.91
CA ARG A 140 8.47 2.91 -19.37
C ARG A 140 7.23 2.34 -18.66
N PHE A 141 6.08 2.43 -19.33
CA PHE A 141 4.81 1.96 -18.76
C PHE A 141 4.84 0.46 -18.43
N SER A 142 5.42 -0.36 -19.29
CA SER A 142 5.50 -1.82 -19.09
C SER A 142 6.21 -2.19 -17.79
N GLU A 143 7.34 -1.52 -17.50
CA GLU A 143 8.08 -1.69 -16.26
C GLU A 143 7.26 -1.20 -15.06
N CYS A 144 6.61 -0.05 -15.18
CA CYS A 144 5.74 0.47 -14.11
C CYS A 144 4.55 -0.47 -13.85
N ALA A 145 3.96 -1.07 -14.88
CA ALA A 145 2.82 -1.97 -14.77
C ALA A 145 3.15 -3.25 -13.97
N MET A 146 4.43 -3.59 -13.78
CA MET A 146 4.87 -4.68 -12.90
C MET A 146 4.48 -4.47 -11.42
N ILE A 147 4.15 -3.24 -11.02
CA ILE A 147 3.59 -2.94 -9.70
C ILE A 147 2.23 -3.63 -9.53
N GLY A 148 1.48 -3.87 -10.61
CA GLY A 148 0.13 -4.45 -10.55
C GLY A 148 -0.91 -3.47 -10.01
N ARG A 149 -1.95 -3.99 -9.35
CA ARG A 149 -3.13 -3.21 -8.94
C ARG A 149 -2.82 -1.96 -8.12
N ASP A 150 -1.85 -1.98 -7.22
CA ASP A 150 -1.49 -0.81 -6.42
C ASP A 150 -0.89 0.34 -7.26
N LEU A 151 -0.51 0.12 -8.53
CA LEU A 151 -0.22 1.21 -9.48
C LEU A 151 -1.46 2.08 -9.68
N ILE A 152 -2.62 1.45 -9.93
CA ILE A 152 -3.89 2.16 -10.13
C ILE A 152 -4.27 2.91 -8.85
N ARG A 153 -4.04 2.31 -7.68
CA ARG A 153 -4.22 2.98 -6.38
C ARG A 153 -3.33 4.19 -6.20
N MET A 154 -2.07 4.13 -6.64
CA MET A 154 -1.19 5.29 -6.59
C MET A 154 -1.67 6.40 -7.54
N LEU A 155 -2.05 6.04 -8.77
CA LEU A 155 -2.48 6.98 -9.79
C LEU A 155 -3.81 7.64 -9.47
N GLN A 156 -4.78 6.91 -8.90
CA GLN A 156 -6.06 7.49 -8.50
C GLN A 156 -5.86 8.56 -7.40
N ASP A 157 -4.94 8.32 -6.46
CA ASP A 157 -4.65 9.26 -5.37
C ASP A 157 -3.91 10.50 -5.92
N ALA A 158 -3.04 10.29 -6.92
CA ALA A 158 -2.33 11.35 -7.62
C ALA A 158 -3.15 12.06 -8.71
N ALA A 159 -4.35 11.58 -9.07
CA ALA A 159 -5.12 12.10 -10.20
C ALA A 159 -5.52 13.58 -10.05
N ARG A 160 -5.58 14.09 -8.81
CA ARG A 160 -5.84 15.51 -8.52
C ARG A 160 -4.62 16.40 -8.66
N VAL A 161 -3.43 15.83 -8.83
CA VAL A 161 -2.20 16.58 -9.12
C VAL A 161 -2.21 16.96 -10.60
N PRO A 162 -2.14 18.26 -10.96
CA PRO A 162 -2.31 18.70 -12.36
C PRO A 162 -1.41 17.98 -13.37
N ALA A 163 -0.16 17.66 -12.98
CA ALA A 163 0.79 16.92 -13.81
C ALA A 163 0.30 15.52 -14.22
N PHE A 164 -0.54 14.87 -13.39
CA PHE A 164 -1.07 13.53 -13.65
C PHE A 164 -2.41 13.56 -14.40
N ALA A 165 -3.05 14.71 -14.56
CA ALA A 165 -4.41 14.78 -15.09
C ALA A 165 -4.53 14.22 -16.52
N GLU A 166 -3.58 14.56 -17.38
CA GLU A 166 -3.54 14.03 -18.75
C GLU A 166 -3.22 12.54 -18.77
N LEU A 167 -2.23 12.11 -17.97
CA LEU A 167 -1.85 10.70 -17.84
C LEU A 167 -3.04 9.84 -17.38
N TRP A 168 -3.79 10.32 -16.38
CA TRP A 168 -4.97 9.64 -15.85
C TRP A 168 -6.08 9.56 -16.88
N ARG A 169 -6.31 10.63 -17.65
CA ARG A 169 -7.27 10.63 -18.76
C ARG A 169 -6.87 9.64 -19.84
N ASP A 170 -5.60 9.66 -20.26
CA ASP A 170 -5.05 8.72 -21.25
C ASP A 170 -5.23 7.28 -20.75
N LEU A 171 -4.92 6.97 -19.49
CA LEU A 171 -5.08 5.64 -18.93
C LEU A 171 -6.53 5.12 -19.00
N LEU A 172 -7.51 5.98 -18.73
CA LEU A 172 -8.93 5.60 -18.69
C LEU A 172 -9.60 5.59 -20.07
N GLN A 173 -9.23 6.53 -20.95
CA GLN A 173 -9.94 6.77 -22.22
C GLN A 173 -9.15 6.32 -23.45
N SER A 174 -7.83 6.21 -23.36
CA SER A 174 -6.95 5.86 -24.47
C SER A 174 -5.70 5.10 -23.99
N PRO A 175 -5.86 3.98 -23.26
CA PRO A 175 -4.75 3.27 -22.60
C PRO A 175 -3.62 2.85 -23.55
N GLN A 176 -3.96 2.66 -24.83
CA GLN A 176 -3.05 2.39 -25.95
C GLN A 176 -1.94 3.44 -26.11
N LYS A 177 -2.15 4.68 -25.66
CA LYS A 177 -1.11 5.72 -25.64
C LYS A 177 0.04 5.43 -24.66
N LEU A 178 -0.22 4.60 -23.64
CA LEU A 178 0.77 4.22 -22.63
C LEU A 178 1.42 2.88 -22.97
N SER A 179 0.64 1.94 -23.47
CA SER A 179 1.14 0.66 -23.99
C SER A 179 0.17 0.10 -25.01
N THR A 180 0.68 -0.35 -26.16
CA THR A 180 -0.14 -0.94 -27.24
C THR A 180 -0.87 -2.22 -26.82
N GLN A 181 -0.42 -2.86 -25.74
CA GLN A 181 -1.05 -4.07 -25.20
C GLN A 181 -2.15 -3.76 -24.17
N LEU A 182 -2.22 -2.51 -23.69
CA LEU A 182 -3.16 -2.11 -22.65
C LEU A 182 -4.51 -1.73 -23.28
N THR A 183 -5.56 -2.48 -22.94
CA THR A 183 -6.93 -2.23 -23.41
C THR A 183 -7.81 -1.62 -22.34
N SER A 184 -7.56 -1.95 -21.07
CA SER A 184 -8.36 -1.48 -19.92
C SER A 184 -7.52 -1.54 -18.64
N ILE A 185 -7.83 -0.66 -17.68
CA ILE A 185 -7.25 -0.70 -16.33
C ILE A 185 -7.53 -2.02 -15.60
N GLU A 186 -8.58 -2.75 -16.00
CA GLU A 186 -8.90 -4.08 -15.47
C GLU A 186 -7.71 -5.04 -15.59
N GLN A 187 -6.96 -4.97 -16.69
CA GLN A 187 -5.79 -5.83 -16.90
C GLN A 187 -4.73 -5.64 -15.81
N ILE A 188 -4.56 -4.40 -15.33
CA ILE A 188 -3.61 -4.07 -14.26
C ILE A 188 -4.21 -4.40 -12.89
N LEU A 189 -5.50 -4.11 -12.68
CA LEU A 189 -6.21 -4.43 -11.42
C LEU A 189 -6.22 -5.94 -11.11
N ARG A 190 -6.24 -6.78 -12.15
CA ARG A 190 -6.13 -8.25 -12.03
C ARG A 190 -4.73 -8.75 -11.72
N VAL A 191 -3.68 -7.91 -11.79
CA VAL A 191 -2.31 -8.31 -11.43
C VAL A 191 -2.09 -8.04 -9.95
N PRO A 192 -1.89 -9.07 -9.11
CA PRO A 192 -1.58 -8.87 -7.69
C PRO A 192 -0.28 -8.11 -7.54
N THR A 193 -0.24 -7.14 -6.63
CA THR A 193 0.98 -6.36 -6.40
C THR A 193 2.04 -7.19 -5.68
N PRO A 194 3.26 -7.33 -6.25
CA PRO A 194 4.35 -8.01 -5.56
C PRO A 194 4.68 -7.37 -4.21
N ARG A 195 4.97 -8.21 -3.20
CA ARG A 195 5.26 -7.79 -1.82
C ARG A 195 6.34 -6.72 -1.70
N VAL A 196 7.34 -6.74 -2.59
CA VAL A 196 8.45 -5.79 -2.59
C VAL A 196 7.97 -4.34 -2.72
N PHE A 197 6.92 -4.07 -3.51
CA PHE A 197 6.39 -2.72 -3.68
C PHE A 197 5.63 -2.26 -2.44
N LEU A 198 4.79 -3.12 -1.87
CA LEU A 198 4.06 -2.82 -0.62
C LEU A 198 5.02 -2.58 0.55
N ALA A 199 6.05 -3.43 0.67
CA ALA A 199 7.10 -3.30 1.67
C ALA A 199 7.95 -2.04 1.49
N ASN A 200 8.21 -1.62 0.24
CA ASN A 200 8.98 -0.42 -0.05
C ASN A 200 8.37 0.86 0.54
N ARG A 201 7.04 0.88 0.76
CA ARG A 201 6.35 2.03 1.36
C ARG A 201 6.59 2.22 2.84
N LEU A 202 7.11 1.20 3.52
CA LEU A 202 7.45 1.27 4.92
C LEU A 202 8.96 1.27 5.10
N THR A 203 9.45 2.13 5.97
CA THR A 203 10.87 2.05 6.37
C THR A 203 11.18 0.69 7.01
N VAL A 204 12.44 0.29 6.95
CA VAL A 204 12.92 -0.95 7.58
C VAL A 204 12.56 -1.02 9.06
N GLU A 205 12.56 0.11 9.78
CA GLU A 205 12.18 0.14 11.19
C GLU A 205 10.66 -0.06 11.40
N MET A 206 9.83 0.56 10.55
CA MET A 206 8.37 0.37 10.61
C MET A 206 8.00 -1.10 10.36
N GLU A 207 8.56 -1.71 9.32
CA GLU A 207 8.35 -3.13 9.01
C GLU A 207 8.73 -4.02 10.19
N ARG A 208 9.95 -3.87 10.74
CA ARG A 208 10.39 -4.68 11.89
C ARG A 208 9.46 -4.57 13.09
N ARG A 209 8.93 -3.37 13.36
CA ARG A 209 7.99 -3.15 14.47
C ARG A 209 6.63 -3.77 14.20
N LEU A 210 6.09 -3.63 12.98
CA LEU A 210 4.81 -4.23 12.61
C LEU A 210 4.87 -5.75 12.62
N VAL A 211 5.92 -6.33 12.04
CA VAL A 211 6.14 -7.78 12.05
C VAL A 211 6.28 -8.27 13.49
N PHE A 212 7.06 -7.59 14.34
CA PHE A 212 7.15 -7.95 15.76
C PHE A 212 5.78 -7.94 16.45
N ILE A 213 4.95 -6.93 16.20
CA ILE A 213 3.59 -6.88 16.75
C ILE A 213 2.78 -8.08 16.28
N LEU A 214 2.76 -8.36 14.98
CA LEU A 214 1.87 -9.34 14.36
C LEU A 214 2.35 -10.79 14.44
N GLU A 215 3.61 -11.04 14.83
CA GLU A 215 4.17 -12.39 14.94
C GLU A 215 4.58 -12.78 16.36
N HIS A 216 4.75 -11.81 17.27
CA HIS A 216 5.30 -12.08 18.60
C HIS A 216 4.54 -11.46 19.76
N VAL A 217 3.66 -10.47 19.54
CA VAL A 217 2.96 -9.79 20.64
C VAL A 217 1.62 -10.47 20.93
N PRO A 218 1.41 -11.02 22.13
CA PRO A 218 0.11 -11.54 22.53
C PRO A 218 -0.95 -10.42 22.62
N VAL A 219 -2.22 -10.78 22.49
CA VAL A 219 -3.35 -9.83 22.58
C VAL A 219 -3.29 -8.94 23.83
N ALA A 220 -2.86 -9.48 24.99
CA ALA A 220 -2.73 -8.72 26.23
C ALA A 220 -1.71 -7.56 26.14
N GLY A 221 -0.64 -7.72 25.35
CA GLY A 221 0.39 -6.70 25.14
C GLY A 221 0.13 -5.76 23.96
N PHE A 222 -0.93 -6.01 23.19
CA PHE A 222 -1.16 -5.35 21.90
C PHE A 222 -1.35 -3.83 22.05
N THR A 223 -2.25 -3.38 22.93
CA THR A 223 -2.60 -1.95 23.06
C THR A 223 -1.37 -1.07 23.29
N ARG A 224 -0.46 -1.47 24.19
CA ARG A 224 0.76 -0.70 24.49
C ARG A 224 1.67 -0.59 23.27
N ASN A 225 1.90 -1.69 22.57
CA ASN A 225 2.76 -1.70 21.38
C ASN A 225 2.16 -0.89 20.23
N LEU A 226 0.83 -0.97 20.04
CA LEU A 226 0.12 -0.13 19.08
C LEU A 226 0.28 1.36 19.43
N MET A 227 0.13 1.74 20.71
CA MET A 227 0.27 3.14 21.11
C MET A 227 1.68 3.68 20.84
N TRP A 228 2.72 2.89 21.11
CA TRP A 228 4.09 3.28 20.77
C TRP A 228 4.30 3.42 19.26
N PHE A 229 3.65 2.59 18.45
CA PHE A 229 3.70 2.70 17.00
C PHE A 229 3.00 3.97 16.52
N VAL A 230 1.75 4.19 16.95
CA VAL A 230 0.93 5.35 16.60
C VAL A 230 1.60 6.65 17.03
N GLN A 231 2.05 6.74 18.27
CA GLN A 231 2.73 7.93 18.79
C GLN A 231 3.99 8.28 18.00
N ARG A 232 4.69 7.27 17.46
CA ARG A 232 5.94 7.48 16.75
C ARG A 232 5.76 7.84 15.27
N TYR A 233 4.75 7.27 14.60
CA TYR A 233 4.65 7.32 13.14
C TYR A 233 3.35 7.96 12.63
N LEU A 234 2.33 8.11 13.49
CA LEU A 234 0.97 8.51 13.11
C LEU A 234 0.46 9.71 13.92
N SER A 235 1.36 10.50 14.50
CA SER A 235 1.03 11.60 15.41
C SER A 235 0.88 12.96 14.71
N THR A 236 1.19 13.06 13.42
CA THR A 236 1.15 14.32 12.66
C THR A 236 0.01 14.32 11.63
N PRO A 237 -0.54 15.48 11.25
CA PRO A 237 -1.54 15.54 10.17
C PRO A 237 -1.04 14.93 8.86
N GLU A 238 0.24 15.12 8.53
CA GLU A 238 0.85 14.61 7.31
C GLU A 238 0.91 13.07 7.30
N SER A 239 0.96 12.43 8.47
CA SER A 239 0.98 10.97 8.60
C SER A 239 -0.33 10.27 8.20
N GLU A 240 -1.39 11.02 7.88
CA GLU A 240 -2.66 10.44 7.46
C GLU A 240 -2.56 9.61 6.17
N THR A 241 -1.64 9.95 5.26
CA THR A 241 -1.41 9.19 4.01
C THR A 241 -0.78 7.82 4.26
N LEU A 242 -0.09 7.65 5.39
CA LEU A 242 0.60 6.42 5.77
C LEU A 242 -0.37 5.29 6.16
N TYR A 243 -1.59 5.61 6.61
CA TYR A 243 -2.57 4.59 7.02
C TYR A 243 -2.87 3.59 5.90
N SER A 244 -3.10 4.07 4.67
CA SER A 244 -3.38 3.18 3.54
C SER A 244 -2.19 2.27 3.23
N ASP A 245 -0.96 2.79 3.28
CA ASP A 245 0.25 2.01 3.02
C ASP A 245 0.49 0.96 4.14
N LEU A 246 0.16 1.28 5.40
CA LEU A 246 0.17 0.32 6.52
C LEU A 246 -0.86 -0.80 6.32
N VAL A 247 -2.08 -0.47 5.90
CA VAL A 247 -3.12 -1.47 5.63
C VAL A 247 -2.68 -2.39 4.49
N ARG A 248 -2.21 -1.84 3.36
CA ARG A 248 -1.70 -2.64 2.25
C ARG A 248 -0.55 -3.55 2.66
N PHE A 249 0.36 -3.06 3.50
CA PHE A 249 1.46 -3.87 4.04
C PHE A 249 0.97 -5.05 4.88
N VAL A 250 0.09 -4.80 5.85
CA VAL A 250 -0.44 -5.87 6.74
C VAL A 250 -1.25 -6.90 5.94
N VAL A 251 -2.02 -6.45 4.95
CA VAL A 251 -2.84 -7.32 4.10
C VAL A 251 -1.98 -8.15 3.14
N GLY A 252 -1.10 -7.51 2.37
CA GLY A 252 -0.38 -8.14 1.26
C GLY A 252 0.98 -8.74 1.60
N VAL A 253 1.62 -8.30 2.70
CA VAL A 253 2.99 -8.72 3.07
C VAL A 253 3.00 -9.64 4.28
N VAL A 254 2.29 -9.29 5.34
CA VAL A 254 2.30 -10.08 6.59
C VAL A 254 1.34 -11.26 6.47
N HIS A 255 1.87 -12.44 6.17
CA HIS A 255 1.11 -13.70 6.11
C HIS A 255 1.65 -14.65 7.20
N PRO A 256 1.10 -14.61 8.43
CA PRO A 256 1.61 -15.40 9.55
C PRO A 256 1.47 -16.91 9.27
N PRO A 257 2.41 -17.75 9.72
CA PRO A 257 2.29 -19.21 9.60
C PRO A 257 1.18 -19.75 10.51
N ASN A 258 0.68 -20.95 10.22
CA ASN A 258 -0.43 -21.58 10.96
C ASN A 258 -0.18 -21.66 12.47
N ALA A 259 1.07 -21.88 12.89
CA ALA A 259 1.43 -21.89 14.32
C ALA A 259 1.16 -20.54 15.00
N VAL A 260 1.38 -19.42 14.31
CA VAL A 260 1.05 -18.08 14.82
C VAL A 260 -0.46 -17.84 14.78
N LEU A 261 -1.14 -18.25 13.71
CA LEU A 261 -2.60 -18.13 13.59
C LEU A 261 -3.36 -18.90 14.69
N ALA A 262 -2.82 -20.04 15.13
CA ALA A 262 -3.38 -20.85 16.22
C ALA A 262 -2.90 -20.43 17.63
N SER A 263 -2.10 -19.37 17.73
CA SER A 263 -1.55 -18.88 19.01
C SER A 263 -2.36 -17.73 19.60
N ASN A 264 -1.87 -17.15 20.70
CA ASN A 264 -2.45 -15.96 21.34
C ASN A 264 -1.86 -14.63 20.81
N VAL A 265 -1.05 -14.67 19.76
CA VAL A 265 -0.52 -13.49 19.07
C VAL A 265 -1.67 -12.67 18.48
N VAL A 266 -1.53 -11.34 18.47
CA VAL A 266 -2.56 -10.45 17.93
C VAL A 266 -2.88 -10.78 16.46
N PRO A 267 -4.15 -11.07 16.13
CA PRO A 267 -4.54 -11.31 14.75
C PRO A 267 -4.46 -10.03 13.90
N ARG A 268 -4.22 -10.19 12.59
CA ARG A 268 -4.13 -9.06 11.64
C ARG A 268 -5.39 -8.21 11.61
N TYR A 269 -6.56 -8.84 11.62
CA TYR A 269 -7.85 -8.13 11.62
C TYR A 269 -8.02 -7.26 12.89
N VAL A 270 -7.52 -7.71 14.05
CA VAL A 270 -7.54 -6.93 15.30
C VAL A 270 -6.63 -5.70 15.18
N PHE A 271 -5.44 -5.88 14.62
CA PHE A 271 -4.53 -4.76 14.35
C PHE A 271 -5.18 -3.71 13.44
N LEU A 272 -5.74 -4.14 12.32
CA LEU A 272 -6.37 -3.26 11.33
C LEU A 272 -7.60 -2.54 11.89
N GLY A 273 -8.44 -3.24 12.65
CA GLY A 273 -9.61 -2.65 13.31
C GLY A 273 -9.23 -1.60 14.35
N ALA A 274 -8.15 -1.84 15.10
CA ALA A 274 -7.62 -0.85 16.03
C ALA A 274 -7.01 0.36 15.29
N LEU A 275 -6.28 0.13 14.20
CA LEU A 275 -5.68 1.17 13.37
C LEU A 275 -6.74 2.12 12.79
N LEU A 276 -7.85 1.58 12.27
CA LEU A 276 -8.96 2.35 11.70
C LEU A 276 -9.56 3.36 12.70
N ARG A 277 -9.50 3.09 14.00
CA ARG A 277 -10.02 3.99 15.04
C ARG A 277 -9.18 5.24 15.27
N PHE A 278 -7.94 5.27 14.77
CA PHE A 278 -7.08 6.45 14.84
C PHE A 278 -7.27 7.39 13.66
N VAL A 279 -7.98 6.96 12.62
CA VAL A 279 -8.28 7.78 11.44
C VAL A 279 -9.34 8.83 11.81
N ARG A 280 -9.01 10.11 11.61
CA ARG A 280 -9.89 11.24 11.97
C ARG A 280 -10.65 11.78 10.77
N SER A 281 -9.98 11.90 9.64
CA SER A 281 -10.55 12.41 8.39
C SER A 281 -11.41 11.35 7.69
N GLN A 282 -12.63 11.73 7.27
CA GLN A 282 -13.51 10.84 6.51
C GLN A 282 -12.93 10.47 5.14
N VAL A 283 -12.19 11.38 4.51
CA VAL A 283 -11.49 11.10 3.24
C VAL A 283 -10.43 10.02 3.46
N VAL A 284 -9.67 10.13 4.54
CA VAL A 284 -8.65 9.13 4.89
C VAL A 284 -9.32 7.81 5.24
N ALA A 285 -10.43 7.83 5.98
CA ALA A 285 -11.17 6.63 6.31
C ALA A 285 -11.65 5.89 5.05
N ALA A 286 -12.17 6.61 4.05
CA ALA A 286 -12.54 6.04 2.75
C ALA A 286 -11.32 5.43 2.02
N ASN A 287 -10.19 6.13 1.98
CA ASN A 287 -8.95 5.62 1.36
C ASN A 287 -8.41 4.37 2.06
N VAL A 288 -8.51 4.30 3.39
CA VAL A 288 -8.03 3.16 4.18
C VAL A 288 -8.96 1.95 4.01
N LYS A 289 -10.28 2.16 3.95
CA LYS A 289 -11.24 1.10 3.60
C LYS A 289 -11.02 0.59 2.17
N LEU A 290 -10.76 1.49 1.22
CA LEU A 290 -10.41 1.11 -0.14
C LEU A 290 -9.12 0.27 -0.16
N ALA A 291 -8.09 0.66 0.59
CA ALA A 291 -6.85 -0.10 0.72
C ALA A 291 -7.06 -1.49 1.34
N LEU A 292 -7.96 -1.61 2.33
CA LEU A 292 -8.34 -2.87 2.97
C LEU A 292 -9.01 -3.83 1.97
N PHE A 293 -9.90 -3.32 1.12
CA PHE A 293 -10.67 -4.10 0.16
C PHE A 293 -10.07 -4.09 -1.25
N TYR A 294 -8.86 -3.57 -1.44
CA TYR A 294 -8.31 -3.36 -2.78
C TYR A 294 -8.09 -4.67 -3.55
N ASP A 295 -7.71 -5.73 -2.84
CA ASP A 295 -7.55 -7.08 -3.41
C ASP A 295 -8.89 -7.76 -3.74
N TRP A 296 -10.02 -7.17 -3.33
CA TRP A 296 -11.36 -7.72 -3.55
C TRP A 296 -11.95 -7.28 -4.90
N LEU A 297 -11.53 -6.12 -5.41
CA LEU A 297 -12.14 -5.46 -6.58
C LEU A 297 -12.07 -6.33 -7.85
N CYS A 298 -10.98 -7.06 -8.04
CA CYS A 298 -10.76 -7.96 -9.18
C CYS A 298 -10.20 -9.29 -8.72
N TYR A 299 -10.69 -9.79 -7.57
CA TYR A 299 -10.24 -11.04 -6.95
C TYR A 299 -10.40 -12.23 -7.91
N ASP A 300 -9.31 -12.98 -8.08
CA ASP A 300 -9.28 -14.24 -8.80
C ASP A 300 -8.77 -15.36 -7.88
N PRO A 301 -9.60 -16.35 -7.49
CA PRO A 301 -9.19 -17.40 -6.57
C PRO A 301 -8.05 -18.29 -7.09
N GLN A 302 -7.75 -18.26 -8.40
CA GLN A 302 -6.62 -18.99 -8.99
C GLN A 302 -5.29 -18.23 -8.86
N ARG A 303 -5.33 -16.91 -8.63
CA ARG A 303 -4.14 -16.04 -8.60
C ARG A 303 -3.93 -15.38 -7.25
N ASP A 304 -5.00 -14.96 -6.60
CA ASP A 304 -4.98 -14.20 -5.37
C ASP A 304 -4.98 -15.10 -4.13
N SER A 305 -4.11 -14.74 -3.17
CA SER A 305 -4.03 -15.43 -1.89
C SER A 305 -5.23 -15.12 -1.00
N ILE A 306 -5.77 -16.14 -0.35
CA ILE A 306 -6.78 -15.99 0.71
C ILE A 306 -6.31 -15.07 1.84
N MET A 307 -5.00 -15.04 2.09
CA MET A 307 -4.40 -14.18 3.12
C MET A 307 -4.48 -12.68 2.79
N ASN A 308 -4.75 -12.30 1.53
CA ASN A 308 -4.94 -10.91 1.13
C ASN A 308 -6.39 -10.42 1.36
N ILE A 309 -7.34 -11.33 1.58
CA ILE A 309 -8.76 -10.98 1.77
C ILE A 309 -9.25 -11.28 3.18
N GLU A 310 -8.68 -12.31 3.83
CA GLU A 310 -9.02 -12.76 5.19
C GLU A 310 -9.13 -11.64 6.23
N PRO A 311 -8.22 -10.64 6.30
CA PRO A 311 -8.32 -9.64 7.34
C PRO A 311 -9.58 -8.77 7.22
N GLY A 312 -10.01 -8.45 5.99
CA GLY A 312 -11.24 -7.70 5.74
C GLY A 312 -12.49 -8.53 6.07
N VAL A 313 -12.45 -9.82 5.71
CA VAL A 313 -13.53 -10.77 6.02
C VAL A 313 -13.72 -10.90 7.54
N LEU A 314 -12.64 -11.15 8.26
CA LEU A 314 -12.68 -11.29 9.72
C LEU A 314 -13.02 -9.97 10.42
N LEU A 315 -12.63 -8.82 9.86
CA LEU A 315 -13.06 -7.52 10.37
C LEU A 315 -14.58 -7.37 10.32
N ILE A 316 -15.21 -7.72 9.20
CA ILE A 316 -16.68 -7.69 9.07
C ILE A 316 -17.31 -8.65 10.08
N ALA A 317 -16.83 -9.90 10.12
CA ALA A 317 -17.47 -10.96 10.90
C ALA A 317 -17.24 -10.88 12.41
N ARG A 318 -16.04 -10.50 12.85
CA ARG A 318 -15.62 -10.55 14.26
C ARG A 318 -15.75 -9.22 15.00
N SER A 319 -15.95 -8.11 14.29
CA SER A 319 -16.15 -6.82 14.95
C SER A 319 -17.55 -6.67 15.55
N ILE A 320 -18.52 -7.47 15.12
CA ILE A 320 -19.95 -7.25 15.41
C ILE A 320 -20.28 -7.24 16.92
N ASP A 321 -19.62 -8.10 17.71
CA ASP A 321 -19.90 -8.26 19.14
C ASP A 321 -19.51 -7.03 19.98
N ARG A 322 -18.48 -6.29 19.57
CA ARG A 322 -17.94 -5.14 20.34
C ARG A 322 -18.02 -3.81 19.60
N TYR A 323 -17.98 -3.86 18.28
CA TYR A 323 -17.85 -2.71 17.39
C TYR A 323 -18.76 -2.87 16.17
N ALA A 324 -20.06 -3.10 16.40
CA ALA A 324 -21.06 -3.27 15.34
C ALA A 324 -21.04 -2.16 14.27
N TYR A 325 -20.79 -0.91 14.69
CA TYR A 325 -20.64 0.23 13.79
C TYR A 325 -19.53 0.03 12.75
N LEU A 326 -18.45 -0.68 13.11
CA LEU A 326 -17.35 -0.96 12.21
C LEU A 326 -17.77 -1.95 11.13
N THR A 327 -18.47 -3.02 11.51
CA THR A 327 -19.06 -3.98 10.55
C THR A 327 -19.99 -3.26 9.58
N ALA A 328 -20.94 -2.47 10.09
CA ALA A 328 -21.87 -1.69 9.27
C ALA A 328 -21.13 -0.75 8.29
N SER A 329 -20.16 0.01 8.79
CA SER A 329 -19.41 0.97 7.98
C SER A 329 -18.51 0.32 6.91
N LEU A 330 -18.11 -0.93 7.08
CA LEU A 330 -17.36 -1.70 6.09
C LEU A 330 -18.29 -2.29 5.02
N VAL A 331 -19.46 -2.82 5.41
CA VAL A 331 -20.47 -3.34 4.49
C VAL A 331 -21.07 -2.22 3.63
N GLU A 332 -21.35 -1.08 4.24
CA GLU A 332 -21.82 0.12 3.53
C GLU A 332 -20.79 0.56 2.48
N PHE A 333 -19.51 0.59 2.87
CA PHE A 333 -18.43 0.96 1.95
C PHE A 333 -18.30 -0.02 0.78
N LEU A 334 -18.35 -1.33 1.02
CA LEU A 334 -18.35 -2.34 -0.04
C LEU A 334 -19.53 -2.17 -1.00
N SER A 335 -20.73 -1.94 -0.46
CA SER A 335 -21.94 -1.68 -1.25
C SER A 335 -21.77 -0.48 -2.17
N PHE A 336 -21.18 0.60 -1.66
CA PHE A 336 -20.89 1.79 -2.47
C PHE A 336 -19.84 1.51 -3.56
N VAL A 337 -18.75 0.83 -3.20
CA VAL A 337 -17.61 0.59 -4.10
C VAL A 337 -17.98 -0.23 -5.33
N VAL A 338 -18.89 -1.19 -5.19
CA VAL A 338 -19.36 -2.05 -6.28
C VAL A 338 -19.81 -1.24 -7.48
N ASP A 339 -20.61 -0.20 -7.25
CA ASP A 339 -21.19 0.61 -8.33
C ASP A 339 -20.32 1.84 -8.66
N ALA A 340 -19.66 2.42 -7.64
CA ALA A 340 -19.05 3.73 -7.77
C ALA A 340 -17.56 3.71 -8.15
N TYR A 341 -16.82 2.62 -7.91
CA TYR A 341 -15.35 2.63 -8.09
C TYR A 341 -14.94 2.88 -9.55
N ALA A 342 -15.47 2.06 -10.45
CA ALA A 342 -15.29 2.18 -11.88
C ALA A 342 -16.54 1.62 -12.55
N PRO A 343 -17.49 2.45 -13.01
CA PRO A 343 -18.78 1.98 -13.53
C PRO A 343 -18.65 0.94 -14.66
N ALA A 344 -17.63 1.08 -15.52
CA ALA A 344 -17.34 0.11 -16.58
C ALA A 344 -16.95 -1.29 -16.06
N LEU A 345 -16.53 -1.40 -14.79
CA LEU A 345 -16.12 -2.64 -14.14
C LEU A 345 -17.10 -3.09 -13.05
N ALA A 346 -18.25 -2.43 -12.87
CA ALA A 346 -19.18 -2.71 -11.77
C ALA A 346 -19.58 -4.19 -11.69
N THR A 347 -19.90 -4.81 -12.83
CA THR A 347 -20.22 -6.26 -12.90
C THR A 347 -19.04 -7.14 -12.47
N VAL A 348 -17.81 -6.78 -12.85
CA VAL A 348 -16.59 -7.52 -12.48
C VAL A 348 -16.35 -7.38 -10.97
N ILE A 349 -16.49 -6.18 -10.43
CA ILE A 349 -16.29 -5.89 -9.01
C ILE A 349 -17.33 -6.59 -8.15
N HIS A 350 -18.61 -6.50 -8.51
CA HIS A 350 -19.70 -7.20 -7.83
C HIS A 350 -19.44 -8.71 -7.77
N ARG A 351 -19.07 -9.32 -8.91
CA ARG A 351 -18.74 -10.75 -8.98
C ARG A 351 -17.54 -11.08 -8.10
N SER A 352 -16.48 -10.28 -8.16
CA SER A 352 -15.24 -10.51 -7.43
C SER A 352 -15.45 -10.47 -5.91
N ILE A 353 -16.22 -9.49 -5.42
CA ILE A 353 -16.58 -9.38 -4.00
C ILE A 353 -17.40 -10.60 -3.54
N GLY A 354 -18.34 -11.08 -4.36
CA GLY A 354 -19.06 -12.32 -4.08
C GLY A 354 -18.13 -13.53 -3.96
N LEU A 355 -17.18 -13.67 -4.90
CA LEU A 355 -16.18 -14.75 -4.90
C LEU A 355 -15.24 -14.70 -3.68
N VAL A 356 -14.86 -13.50 -3.23
CA VAL A 356 -14.06 -13.34 -2.01
C VAL A 356 -14.74 -14.00 -0.82
N MET A 357 -16.02 -13.70 -0.62
CA MET A 357 -16.73 -14.15 0.56
C MET A 357 -17.10 -15.64 0.47
N LEU A 358 -17.43 -16.12 -0.73
CA LEU A 358 -17.61 -17.55 -1.00
C LEU A 358 -16.32 -18.32 -0.71
N GLY A 359 -15.20 -17.88 -1.29
CA GLY A 359 -13.89 -18.51 -1.08
C GLY A 359 -13.42 -18.46 0.37
N ALA A 360 -13.82 -17.44 1.14
CA ALA A 360 -13.55 -17.35 2.57
C ALA A 360 -14.32 -18.40 3.38
N VAL A 361 -15.57 -18.67 3.02
CA VAL A 361 -16.37 -19.76 3.62
C VAL A 361 -15.80 -21.13 3.25
N GLU A 362 -15.54 -21.37 1.96
CA GLU A 362 -15.02 -22.65 1.46
C GLU A 362 -13.65 -23.01 2.06
N LYS A 363 -12.79 -22.01 2.30
CA LYS A 363 -11.47 -22.20 2.91
C LYS A 363 -11.49 -22.15 4.44
N GLY A 364 -12.67 -22.03 5.06
CA GLY A 364 -12.82 -22.07 6.52
C GLY A 364 -12.32 -20.83 7.27
N VAL A 365 -12.17 -19.68 6.61
CA VAL A 365 -11.87 -18.40 7.29
C VAL A 365 -13.01 -18.03 8.24
N LEU A 366 -14.24 -18.29 7.82
CA LEU A 366 -15.45 -18.26 8.66
C LEU A 366 -16.35 -19.45 8.29
N PRO A 367 -17.15 -19.96 9.24
CA PRO A 367 -18.08 -21.06 8.95
C PRO A 367 -19.27 -20.62 8.08
N SER A 368 -19.83 -19.43 8.35
CA SER A 368 -20.93 -18.84 7.58
C SER A 368 -21.12 -17.36 7.91
N LEU A 369 -21.80 -16.61 7.04
CA LEU A 369 -22.19 -15.22 7.29
C LEU A 369 -23.47 -15.07 8.13
N THR A 370 -24.20 -16.17 8.36
CA THR A 370 -25.47 -16.18 9.11
C THR A 370 -25.36 -15.46 10.47
N PRO A 371 -24.35 -15.72 11.32
CA PRO A 371 -24.24 -15.06 12.62
C PRO A 371 -24.09 -13.54 12.52
N VAL A 372 -23.53 -13.02 11.42
CA VAL A 372 -23.40 -11.58 11.19
C VAL A 372 -24.76 -11.00 10.81
N CYS A 373 -25.48 -11.65 9.89
CA CYS A 373 -26.76 -11.16 9.37
C CYS A 373 -27.87 -11.15 10.44
N GLU A 374 -27.89 -12.19 11.27
CA GLU A 374 -28.88 -12.38 12.33
C GLU A 374 -28.53 -11.65 13.63
N HIS A 375 -27.34 -11.05 13.72
CA HIS A 375 -26.90 -10.39 14.94
C HIS A 375 -27.83 -9.21 15.30
N PRO A 376 -28.36 -9.12 16.54
CA PRO A 376 -29.29 -8.07 16.96
C PRO A 376 -28.78 -6.63 16.82
N ARG A 377 -27.45 -6.44 16.83
CA ARG A 377 -26.81 -5.12 16.65
C ARG A 377 -26.60 -4.71 15.18
N ILE A 378 -26.93 -5.57 14.21
CA ILE A 378 -26.97 -5.20 12.80
C ILE A 378 -28.33 -4.59 12.49
N ASP A 379 -28.31 -3.37 11.98
CA ASP A 379 -29.52 -2.67 11.53
C ASP A 379 -30.05 -3.24 10.21
N THR A 380 -31.30 -2.91 9.90
CA THR A 380 -31.99 -3.42 8.70
C THR A 380 -31.31 -3.00 7.41
N THR A 381 -30.70 -1.81 7.39
CA THR A 381 -29.98 -1.28 6.22
C THR A 381 -28.73 -2.11 5.91
N THR A 382 -27.88 -2.34 6.92
CA THR A 382 -26.68 -3.18 6.77
C THR A 382 -27.07 -4.61 6.42
N ARG A 383 -28.15 -5.15 7.00
CA ARG A 383 -28.67 -6.48 6.63
C ARG A 383 -29.03 -6.54 5.15
N ARG A 384 -29.79 -5.57 4.63
CA ARG A 384 -30.15 -5.52 3.20
C ARG A 384 -28.92 -5.44 2.29
N GLN A 385 -27.91 -4.66 2.69
CA GLN A 385 -26.63 -4.58 1.98
C GLN A 385 -25.89 -5.92 1.94
N LEU A 386 -25.88 -6.67 3.05
CA LEU A 386 -25.31 -8.03 3.09
C LEU A 386 -26.06 -8.98 2.13
N HIS A 387 -27.40 -8.94 2.08
CA HIS A 387 -28.17 -9.74 1.11
C HIS A 387 -27.89 -9.34 -0.34
N HIS A 388 -27.70 -8.05 -0.61
CA HIS A 388 -27.37 -7.59 -1.95
C HIS A 388 -25.97 -8.03 -2.38
N LEU A 389 -24.97 -7.88 -1.52
CA LEU A 389 -23.59 -8.23 -1.81
C LEU A 389 -23.37 -9.75 -1.87
N PHE A 390 -24.04 -10.52 -1.02
CA PHE A 390 -23.77 -11.94 -0.80
C PHE A 390 -25.03 -12.82 -0.82
N PRO A 391 -25.88 -12.74 -1.86
CA PRO A 391 -27.21 -13.35 -1.85
C PRO A 391 -27.20 -14.88 -1.64
N GLN A 392 -26.12 -15.56 -2.01
CA GLN A 392 -25.99 -17.02 -1.88
C GLN A 392 -25.47 -17.48 -0.50
N LEU A 393 -24.99 -16.55 0.33
CA LEU A 393 -24.29 -16.87 1.59
C LEU A 393 -25.06 -16.44 2.84
N VAL A 394 -26.23 -15.84 2.65
CA VAL A 394 -27.07 -15.32 3.72
C VAL A 394 -28.46 -15.97 3.65
N PRO A 395 -29.16 -16.12 4.79
CA PRO A 395 -30.53 -16.60 4.78
C PRO A 395 -31.44 -15.77 3.86
N PRO A 396 -32.56 -16.29 3.36
CA PRO A 396 -33.55 -15.44 2.69
C PRO A 396 -34.14 -14.42 3.68
N VAL A 397 -34.41 -13.19 3.21
CA VAL A 397 -35.09 -12.17 4.02
C VAL A 397 -36.49 -12.70 4.35
N SER A 398 -36.79 -12.90 5.64
CA SER A 398 -38.14 -13.24 6.07
C SER A 398 -39.01 -11.98 5.96
N ASP A 399 -39.85 -11.90 4.92
CA ASP A 399 -40.90 -10.89 4.80
C ASP A 399 -42.01 -11.18 5.84
N THR A 400 -41.71 -11.03 7.11
CA THR A 400 -42.72 -11.00 8.18
C THR A 400 -42.65 -9.65 8.87
N VAL A 401 -43.08 -8.61 8.14
CA VAL A 401 -43.68 -7.45 8.80
C VAL A 401 -45.09 -7.89 9.16
N SER A 402 -45.30 -8.10 10.46
CA SER A 402 -46.59 -8.25 11.10
C SER A 402 -47.55 -7.15 10.63
N ALA A 403 -48.52 -7.53 9.81
CA ALA A 403 -49.79 -6.81 9.71
C ALA A 403 -50.47 -6.92 11.08
N GLY A 404 -50.28 -5.90 11.91
CA GLY A 404 -50.80 -5.86 13.27
C GLY A 404 -50.72 -4.44 13.79
N ASP A 405 -51.70 -3.63 13.40
CA ASP A 405 -52.54 -2.85 14.33
C ASP A 405 -53.43 -1.90 13.52
N SER A 406 -54.52 -2.47 13.00
CA SER A 406 -55.71 -1.68 12.65
C SER A 406 -56.37 -1.27 13.96
N VAL A 407 -56.00 -0.11 14.49
CA VAL A 407 -56.75 0.52 15.59
C VAL A 407 -58.09 0.99 15.01
N VAL A 408 -59.15 0.27 15.39
CA VAL A 408 -60.53 0.74 15.28
C VAL A 408 -60.77 1.75 16.39
N TYR A 409 -61.12 2.97 16.00
CA TYR A 409 -62.04 3.84 16.74
C TYR A 409 -63.01 4.47 15.75
#